data_AF-A0A0E4H0A2-F1
#
_entry.id   AF-A0A0E4H0A2-F1
#
_cell.length_a   1.000
_cell.length_b   1.000
_cell.length_c   1.000
_cell.angle_alpha   90.00
_cell.angle_beta   90.00
_cell.angle_gamma   90.00
#
_symmetry.space_group_name_H-M   'P 1'
#
loop_
_entity.id
_entity.type
_entity.pdbx_description
1 polymer ?
#
loop_
_entity_poly.entity_id
_entity_poly.type
_entity_poly.pdbx_seq_one_letter_code
_entity_poly.pdbx_strand_id
1 'polypeptide(L)'
;MPYRVKCPLVLVKNQAGLVDYHYGQPMPEGSFGPYIAWLSDEQREQFLAEGFVEEIAEPAEPVDVSDPLQDCLKALEQLGVELSAGAPTARTALRKGGYSFANGVVAQAIKARKAAVTAVRDSKNGE
;
A
#
# COMPACT_ATOMS: atom_id res chain seq x y z
N MET A 1 -13.37 6.42 10.39
CA MET A 1 -12.26 7.19 10.98
C MET A 1 -11.98 6.66 12.37
N PRO A 2 -10.80 6.08 12.62
CA PRO A 2 -10.39 5.65 13.94
C PRO A 2 -9.87 6.83 14.77
N TYR A 3 -10.04 6.76 16.09
CA TYR A 3 -9.61 7.77 17.05
C TYR A 3 -8.62 7.18 18.04
N ARG A 4 -7.64 7.99 18.47
CA ARG A 4 -6.69 7.62 19.52
C ARG A 4 -7.04 8.33 20.82
N VAL A 5 -7.04 7.60 21.92
CA VAL A 5 -7.28 8.12 23.27
C VAL A 5 -6.03 8.86 23.78
N LYS A 6 -6.19 10.11 24.23
CA LYS A 6 -5.10 10.94 24.79
C LYS A 6 -5.11 11.01 26.32
N CYS A 7 -6.24 10.76 26.96
CA CYS A 7 -6.36 10.74 28.41
C CYS A 7 -6.15 9.31 28.97
N PRO A 8 -6.02 9.13 30.29
CA PRO A 8 -5.80 7.81 30.87
C PRO A 8 -6.91 6.79 30.56
N LEU A 9 -8.17 7.24 30.48
CA LEU A 9 -9.34 6.40 30.26
C LEU A 9 -10.47 7.20 29.59
N VAL A 10 -11.09 6.61 28.57
CA VAL A 10 -12.35 7.06 27.97
C VAL A 10 -13.39 5.95 28.12
N LEU A 11 -14.58 6.32 28.57
CA LEU A 11 -15.75 5.45 28.66
C LEU A 11 -16.68 5.77 27.51
N VAL A 12 -16.95 4.78 26.65
CA VAL A 12 -17.81 4.98 25.47
C VAL A 12 -18.97 4.00 25.54
N LYS A 13 -20.18 4.50 25.33
CA LYS A 13 -21.34 3.63 25.17
C LYS A 13 -21.44 3.18 23.73
N ASN A 14 -21.43 1.87 23.50
CA ASN A 14 -21.57 1.28 22.18
C ASN A 14 -23.01 1.20 21.69
N GLN A 15 -23.17 0.82 20.43
CA GLN A 15 -24.49 0.70 19.79
C GLN A 15 -25.40 -0.32 20.47
N ALA A 16 -24.83 -1.32 21.17
CA ALA A 16 -25.58 -2.28 21.99
C ALA A 16 -25.93 -1.72 23.37
N GLY A 17 -25.52 -0.49 23.69
CA GLY A 17 -25.75 0.17 24.96
C GLY A 17 -24.80 -0.27 26.08
N LEU A 18 -23.76 -1.03 25.77
CA LEU A 18 -22.71 -1.43 26.73
C LEU A 18 -21.65 -0.34 26.83
N VAL A 19 -20.97 -0.27 27.98
CA VAL A 19 -19.87 0.67 28.20
C VAL A 19 -18.54 -0.04 27.91
N ASP A 20 -17.83 0.47 26.92
CA ASP A 20 -16.48 0.05 26.56
C ASP A 20 -15.45 1.00 27.18
N TYR A 21 -14.36 0.42 27.71
CA TYR A 21 -13.32 1.10 28.47
C TYR A 21 -12.05 1.18 27.63
N HIS A 22 -11.73 2.35 27.09
CA HIS A 22 -10.55 2.56 26.26
C HIS A 22 -9.45 3.31 27.02
N TYR A 23 -8.29 2.67 27.16
CA TYR A 23 -7.16 3.23 27.91
C TYR A 23 -6.19 3.93 26.98
N GLY A 24 -5.68 5.11 27.35
CA GLY A 24 -4.68 5.85 26.55
C GLY A 24 -3.33 5.13 26.40
N GLN A 25 -3.09 4.08 27.18
CA GLN A 25 -1.92 3.21 27.07
C GLN A 25 -2.34 1.78 26.69
N PRO A 26 -1.47 1.04 25.98
CA PRO A 26 -1.71 -0.37 25.71
C PRO A 26 -1.79 -1.14 27.03
N MET A 27 -2.91 -1.85 27.23
CA MET A 27 -3.18 -2.65 28.42
C MET A 27 -3.02 -4.16 28.12
N PRO A 28 -2.86 -5.01 29.16
CA PRO A 28 -2.83 -6.47 29.01
C PRO A 28 -4.12 -7.02 28.38
N GLU A 29 -4.06 -8.28 27.92
CA GLU A 29 -5.18 -8.98 27.28
C GLU A 29 -6.52 -8.79 28.02
N GLY A 30 -7.57 -8.45 27.25
CA GLY A 30 -8.94 -8.29 27.75
C GLY A 30 -9.42 -6.85 27.96
N SER A 31 -8.58 -5.83 27.73
CA SER A 31 -8.97 -4.42 27.74
C SER A 31 -8.97 -3.82 26.34
N PHE A 32 -9.84 -2.83 26.08
CA PHE A 32 -9.76 -2.07 24.83
C PHE A 32 -8.57 -1.12 24.90
N GLY A 33 -7.68 -1.23 23.91
CA GLY A 33 -6.46 -0.43 23.83
C GLY A 33 -6.73 1.06 23.54
N PRO A 34 -5.70 1.81 23.14
CA PRO A 34 -5.76 3.27 22.96
C PRO A 34 -6.52 3.71 21.72
N TYR A 35 -7.24 2.81 21.07
CA TYR A 35 -7.88 3.03 19.79
C TYR A 35 -9.37 2.77 19.90
N ILE A 36 -10.15 3.74 19.43
CA ILE A 36 -11.60 3.67 19.31
C ILE A 36 -11.92 3.70 17.81
N ALA A 37 -12.39 2.58 17.26
CA ALA A 37 -12.68 2.49 15.83
C ALA A 37 -14.00 3.17 15.43
N TRP A 38 -14.88 3.42 16.40
CA TRP A 38 -16.23 3.92 16.18
C TRP A 38 -16.60 4.90 17.30
N LEU A 39 -17.13 6.07 16.93
CA LEU A 39 -17.78 7.02 17.82
C LEU A 39 -19.05 7.49 17.12
N SER A 40 -20.13 7.77 17.87
CA SER A 40 -21.25 8.50 17.29
C SER A 40 -20.81 9.92 16.91
N ASP A 41 -21.55 10.60 16.02
CA ASP A 41 -21.22 11.98 15.64
C ASP A 41 -21.18 12.93 16.85
N GLU A 42 -22.13 12.76 17.77
CA GLU A 42 -22.20 13.51 19.03
C GLU A 42 -21.00 13.23 19.94
N GLN A 43 -20.64 11.95 20.14
CA GLN A 43 -19.48 11.56 20.94
C GLN A 43 -18.16 12.04 20.32
N ARG A 44 -18.04 11.97 18.99
CA ARG A 44 -16.89 12.46 18.23
C ARG A 44 -16.70 13.95 18.50
N GLU A 45 -17.73 14.75 18.25
CA GLU A 45 -17.65 16.21 18.39
C GLU A 45 -17.30 16.61 19.82
N GLN A 46 -17.95 15.98 20.80
CA GLN A 46 -17.67 16.23 22.21
C GLN A 46 -16.22 15.85 22.56
N PHE A 47 -15.77 14.64 22.23
CA PHE A 47 -14.46 14.14 22.64
C PHE A 47 -13.30 14.86 21.94
N LEU A 48 -13.49 15.32 20.70
CA LEU A 48 -12.52 16.17 20.01
C LEU A 48 -12.47 17.57 20.62
N ALA A 49 -13.62 18.16 20.95
CA ALA A 49 -13.69 19.47 21.58
C ALA A 49 -13.04 19.50 22.98
N GLU A 50 -13.22 18.41 23.75
CA GLU A 50 -12.64 18.26 25.10
C GLU A 50 -11.20 17.71 25.08
N GLY A 51 -10.69 17.29 23.91
CA GLY A 51 -9.31 16.79 23.75
C GLY A 51 -9.07 15.39 24.33
N PHE A 52 -10.12 14.59 24.54
CA PHE A 52 -10.02 13.22 25.04
C PHE A 52 -9.50 12.25 23.98
N VAL A 53 -9.80 12.53 22.72
CA VAL A 53 -9.38 11.75 21.58
C VAL A 53 -8.75 12.64 20.52
N GLU A 54 -7.92 12.05 19.66
CA GLU A 54 -7.47 12.65 18.41
C GLU A 54 -7.92 11.78 17.24
N GLU A 55 -8.30 12.43 16.14
CA GLU A 55 -8.51 11.74 14.88
C GLU A 55 -7.18 11.18 14.39
N ILE A 56 -7.17 9.88 14.14
CA ILE A 56 -6.08 9.25 13.41
C ILE A 56 -6.45 9.47 11.96
N ALA A 57 -5.71 10.36 11.30
CA ALA A 57 -5.67 10.35 9.85
C ALA A 57 -5.33 8.91 9.46
N GLU A 58 -6.27 8.22 8.81
CA GLU A 58 -5.98 6.92 8.22
C GLU A 58 -4.67 7.10 7.47
N PRO A 59 -3.63 6.27 7.74
CA PRO A 59 -2.43 6.36 6.95
C PRO A 59 -2.92 6.21 5.52
N ALA A 60 -2.79 7.28 4.73
CA ALA A 60 -3.06 7.20 3.32
C ALA A 60 -2.25 6.00 2.86
N GLU A 61 -2.92 4.90 2.49
CA GLU A 61 -2.21 3.81 1.85
C GLU A 61 -1.39 4.48 0.75
N PRO A 62 -0.08 4.24 0.66
CA PRO A 62 0.67 4.80 -0.44
C PRO A 62 -0.07 4.33 -1.68
N VAL A 63 -0.74 5.26 -2.35
CA VAL A 63 -1.26 5.05 -3.69
C VAL A 63 0.00 4.94 -4.52
N ASP A 64 0.58 3.75 -4.52
CA ASP A 64 1.60 3.38 -5.44
C ASP A 64 0.85 3.30 -6.77
N VAL A 65 0.75 4.44 -7.44
CA VAL A 65 0.57 4.53 -8.89
C VAL A 65 1.86 4.00 -9.54
N SER A 66 2.30 2.81 -9.12
CA SER A 66 3.30 2.08 -9.84
C SER A 66 2.60 1.62 -11.11
N ASP A 67 3.01 2.20 -12.22
CA ASP A 67 2.64 1.68 -13.52
C ASP A 67 3.14 0.23 -13.55
N PRO A 68 2.25 -0.78 -13.59
CA PRO A 68 2.67 -2.19 -13.53
C PRO A 68 3.67 -2.54 -14.66
N LEU A 69 3.63 -1.77 -15.75
CA LEU A 69 4.60 -1.84 -16.83
C LEU A 69 6.00 -1.42 -16.37
N GLN A 70 6.13 -0.30 -15.67
CA GLN A 70 7.40 0.22 -15.16
C GLN A 70 8.01 -0.72 -14.11
N ASP A 71 7.18 -1.27 -13.23
CA ASP A 71 7.64 -2.25 -12.24
C ASP A 71 8.11 -3.54 -12.90
N CYS A 72 7.38 -4.00 -13.92
CA CYS A 72 7.81 -5.16 -14.70
C CYS A 72 9.13 -4.90 -15.44
N LEU A 73 9.35 -3.68 -15.95
CA LEU A 73 10.61 -3.30 -16.59
C LEU A 73 11.78 -3.29 -15.60
N LYS A 74 11.59 -2.65 -14.43
CA LYS A 74 12.60 -2.61 -13.36
C LYS A 74 12.93 -4.02 -12.85
N ALA A 75 11.93 -4.88 -12.65
CA ALA A 75 12.14 -6.25 -12.22
C ALA A 75 12.95 -7.05 -13.26
N LEU A 76 12.67 -6.88 -14.56
CA LEU A 76 13.44 -7.54 -15.62
C LEU A 76 14.88 -7.06 -15.69
N GLU A 77 15.13 -5.78 -15.42
CA GLU A 77 16.48 -5.19 -15.34
C GLU A 77 17.25 -5.70 -14.11
N GLN A 78 16.62 -5.69 -12.93
CA GLN A 78 17.19 -6.21 -11.69
C GLN A 78 17.57 -7.70 -11.80
N LEU A 79 16.73 -8.49 -12.48
CA LEU A 79 16.99 -9.91 -12.74
C LEU A 79 18.03 -10.16 -13.85
N GLY A 80 18.55 -9.11 -14.49
CA GLY A 80 19.53 -9.22 -15.55
C GLY A 80 19.01 -9.94 -16.79
N VAL A 81 17.69 -9.93 -17.04
CA VAL A 81 17.10 -10.60 -18.19
C VAL A 81 17.55 -9.88 -19.45
N GLU A 82 18.15 -10.60 -20.40
CA GLU A 82 18.66 -10.02 -21.65
C GLU A 82 17.56 -9.25 -22.42
N LEU A 83 17.92 -8.12 -23.05
CA LEU A 83 16.99 -7.30 -23.83
C LEU A 83 16.42 -8.03 -25.07
N SER A 84 17.12 -9.05 -25.56
CA SER A 84 16.68 -9.89 -26.68
C SER A 84 15.69 -11.00 -26.25
N ALA A 85 15.55 -11.26 -24.95
CA ALA A 85 14.82 -12.40 -24.42
C ALA A 85 13.32 -12.36 -24.76
N GLY A 86 12.77 -13.53 -25.07
CA GLY A 86 11.35 -13.70 -25.37
C GLY A 86 10.46 -13.72 -24.11
N ALA A 87 9.14 -13.62 -24.33
CA ALA A 87 8.13 -13.69 -23.27
C ALA A 87 8.22 -14.94 -22.37
N PRO A 88 8.50 -16.15 -22.89
CA PRO A 88 8.67 -17.34 -22.03
C PRO A 88 9.84 -17.21 -21.05
N THR A 89 10.98 -16.71 -21.52
CA THR A 89 12.20 -16.53 -20.72
C THR A 89 12.00 -15.47 -19.65
N ALA A 90 11.42 -14.32 -20.03
CA ALA A 90 11.11 -13.24 -19.10
C ALA A 90 10.16 -13.69 -17.98
N ARG A 91 9.07 -14.40 -18.31
CA ARG A 91 8.14 -14.95 -17.31
C ARG A 91 8.83 -15.93 -16.36
N THR A 92 9.70 -16.78 -16.89
CA THR A 92 10.44 -17.76 -16.07
C THR A 92 11.38 -17.05 -15.10
N ALA A 93 12.10 -16.02 -15.54
CA ALA A 93 12.96 -15.22 -14.69
C ALA A 93 12.17 -14.48 -13.61
N LEU A 94 11.05 -13.83 -13.96
CA LEU A 94 10.20 -13.12 -13.01
C LEU A 94 9.66 -14.05 -11.92
N ARG A 95 9.17 -15.24 -12.30
CA ARG A 95 8.70 -16.24 -11.34
C ARG A 95 9.81 -16.75 -10.42
N LYS A 96 11.01 -17.01 -10.96
CA LYS A 96 12.17 -17.42 -10.15
C LYS A 96 12.65 -16.30 -9.22
N GLY A 97 12.47 -15.04 -9.62
CA GLY A 97 12.77 -13.86 -8.82
C GLY A 97 11.71 -13.48 -7.79
N GLY A 98 10.60 -14.23 -7.69
CA GLY A 98 9.51 -13.93 -6.75
C GLY A 98 8.53 -12.84 -7.22
N TYR A 99 8.63 -12.38 -8.47
CA TYR A 99 7.72 -11.38 -9.02
C TYR A 99 6.54 -12.02 -9.75
N SER A 100 5.36 -11.41 -9.63
CA SER A 100 4.14 -11.84 -10.31
C SER A 100 3.52 -10.66 -11.06
N PHE A 101 3.41 -10.79 -12.39
CA PHE A 101 2.81 -9.77 -13.26
C PHE A 101 1.80 -10.42 -14.20
N ALA A 102 0.79 -9.65 -14.62
CA ALA A 102 -0.18 -10.11 -15.61
C ALA A 102 0.48 -10.40 -16.96
N ASN A 103 -0.01 -11.40 -17.69
CA ASN A 103 0.55 -11.80 -18.98
C ASN A 103 0.60 -10.65 -20.01
N GLY A 104 -0.40 -9.77 -20.00
CA GLY A 104 -0.46 -8.57 -20.84
C GLY A 104 0.64 -7.56 -20.51
N VAL A 105 0.90 -7.33 -19.23
CA VAL A 105 1.95 -6.43 -18.74
C VAL A 105 3.33 -6.93 -19.15
N VAL A 106 3.62 -8.22 -18.97
CA VAL A 106 4.90 -8.82 -19.39
C VAL A 106 5.10 -8.71 -20.91
N ALA A 107 4.03 -8.92 -21.70
CA ALA A 107 4.11 -8.78 -23.15
C ALA A 107 4.38 -7.32 -23.58
N GLN A 108 3.72 -6.36 -22.93
CA GLN A 108 3.94 -4.93 -23.17
C GLN A 108 5.36 -4.50 -22.78
N ALA A 109 5.87 -4.95 -21.63
CA ALA A 109 7.23 -4.66 -21.17
C ALA A 109 8.27 -5.14 -22.19
N ILE A 110 8.12 -6.35 -22.72
CA ILE A 110 9.04 -6.90 -23.72
C ILE A 110 8.94 -6.14 -25.05
N LYS A 111 7.73 -5.76 -25.47
CA LYS A 111 7.52 -4.94 -26.66
C LYS A 111 8.23 -3.59 -26.52
N ALA A 112 8.11 -2.93 -25.36
CA ALA A 112 8.79 -1.68 -25.06
C ALA A 112 10.31 -1.83 -25.08
N ARG A 113 10.86 -2.89 -24.45
CA ARG A 113 12.30 -3.18 -24.46
C ARG A 113 12.85 -3.38 -25.87
N LYS A 114 12.13 -4.13 -26.72
CA LYS A 114 12.52 -4.36 -28.11
C LYS A 114 12.47 -3.07 -28.94
N ALA A 115 11.42 -2.27 -28.79
CA ALA A 115 11.31 -1.00 -29.50
C ALA A 115 12.47 -0.04 -29.14
N ALA A 116 12.86 0.02 -27.86
CA ALA A 116 14.00 0.82 -27.41
C ALA A 116 15.33 0.35 -28.04
N VAL A 117 15.57 -0.96 -28.12
CA VAL A 117 16.79 -1.51 -28.76
C VAL A 117 16.83 -1.17 -30.25
N THR A 118 15.70 -1.29 -30.96
CA THR A 118 15.62 -0.92 -32.38
C THR A 118 15.90 0.57 -32.59
N ALA A 119 15.29 1.45 -31.78
CA ALA A 119 15.50 2.89 -31.88
C ALA A 119 16.96 3.32 -31.66
N VAL A 120 17.65 2.70 -30.68
CA VAL A 120 19.08 2.94 -30.44
C VAL A 120 19.95 2.46 -31.61
N ARG A 121 19.56 1.36 -32.27
CA ARG A 121 20.29 0.80 -33.41
C ARG A 121 20.19 1.68 -34.66
N ASP A 122 18.99 2.21 -34.95
CA ASP A 122 18.79 3.14 -36.08
C ASP A 122 19.54 4.46 -35.87
N SER A 123 19.60 4.96 -34.63
CA SER A 123 20.31 6.21 -34.31
C SER A 123 21.84 6.13 -34.50
N LYS A 124 22.43 4.92 -34.43
CA LYS A 124 23.88 4.72 -34.61
C LYS A 124 24.32 4.45 -36.06
N ASN A 125 23.38 4.21 -36.97
CA ASN A 125 23.67 3.88 -38.38
C ASN A 125 23.55 5.08 -39.32
N GLY A 126 23.28 6.28 -38.79
CA GLY A 126 23.07 7.51 -39.54
C GLY A 126 24.17 8.58 -39.38
N GLU A 127 25.30 8.24 -38.75
CA GLU A 127 26.51 9.08 -38.68
C GLU A 127 27.61 8.58 -39.62
#